data_AF-A0A2V7RTS0-F1
#
_entry.id   AF-A0A2V7RTS0-F1
#
_cell.length_a   1.000
_cell.length_b   1.000
_cell.length_c   1.000
_cell.angle_alpha   90.00
_cell.angle_beta   90.00
_cell.angle_gamma   90.00
#
_symmetry.space_group_name_H-M   'P 1'
#
loop_
_entity.id
_entity.type
_entity.pdbx_description
1 polymer ?
#
loop_
_entity_poly.entity_id
_entity_poly.type
_entity_poly.pdbx_seq_one_letter_code
_entity_poly.pdbx_strand_id
1 'polypeptide(L)'
;IHHVDERLRRIYFTGRGREPGRDVYYAHLYAVGFDGSDLRLLTPEDANHTISFAPAGGYFIDTYSRVNQPPVTVLRAADGRILRRLEEADISRLREIRWRQPEPFRVKARDGITELDGMMYKPTDFDSTRKYPIIDHIYPGPQITTVPKSFFPTNAPGLLYATMGQVQALAELGFIVVHIDHLGGPY
;
A
#
# COMPACT_ATOMS: atom_id res chain seq x y z
N ILE A 1 2.41 11.38 -13.47
CA ILE A 1 3.67 12.19 -13.54
C ILE A 1 3.63 13.17 -12.37
N HIS A 2 4.71 13.29 -11.62
CA HIS A 2 4.81 14.18 -10.46
C HIS A 2 5.57 15.48 -10.77
N HIS A 3 6.60 15.41 -11.62
CA HIS A 3 7.40 16.58 -11.99
C HIS A 3 8.11 16.34 -13.32
N VAL A 4 8.40 17.43 -14.03
CA VAL A 4 9.19 17.46 -15.27
C VAL A 4 10.26 18.53 -15.09
N ASP A 5 11.52 18.12 -15.05
CA ASP A 5 12.67 19.04 -15.01
C ASP A 5 13.21 19.21 -16.42
N GLU A 6 12.83 20.31 -17.09
CA GLU A 6 13.23 20.59 -18.47
C GLU A 6 14.73 20.87 -18.61
N ARG A 7 15.34 21.46 -17.57
CA ARG A 7 16.77 21.79 -17.57
C ARG A 7 17.63 20.53 -17.49
N LEU A 8 17.24 19.59 -16.62
CA LEU A 8 17.89 18.27 -16.53
C LEU A 8 17.36 17.26 -17.55
N ARG A 9 16.31 17.62 -18.30
CA ARG A 9 15.59 16.74 -19.25
C ARG A 9 15.15 15.43 -18.59
N ARG A 10 14.52 15.53 -17.41
CA ARG A 10 14.08 14.38 -16.61
C ARG A 10 12.59 14.43 -16.30
N ILE A 11 11.95 13.26 -16.36
CA ILE A 11 10.54 13.05 -15.96
C ILE A 11 10.53 12.22 -14.69
N TYR A 12 9.77 12.67 -13.69
CA TYR A 12 9.53 11.97 -12.43
C TYR A 12 8.10 11.44 -12.39
N PHE A 13 7.92 10.14 -12.23
CA PHE A 13 6.61 9.51 -12.32
C PHE A 13 6.52 8.27 -11.42
N THR A 14 5.30 7.95 -11.00
CA THR A 14 5.04 6.71 -10.26
C THR A 14 4.73 5.57 -11.21
N GLY A 15 5.24 4.38 -10.87
CA GLY A 15 4.98 3.13 -11.58
C GLY A 15 4.75 2.00 -10.58
N ARG A 16 4.16 0.91 -11.07
CA ARG A 16 3.76 -0.29 -10.30
C ARG A 16 4.29 -1.55 -11.00
N GLY A 17 4.37 -2.66 -10.28
CA GLY A 17 4.62 -4.00 -10.84
C GLY A 17 6.01 -4.25 -11.47
N ARG A 18 6.95 -3.31 -11.37
CA ARG A 18 8.29 -3.45 -11.97
C ARG A 18 9.28 -4.22 -11.10
N GLU A 19 9.26 -3.95 -9.80
CA GLU A 19 10.28 -4.45 -8.88
C GLU A 19 9.92 -5.86 -8.37
N PRO A 20 10.82 -6.85 -8.48
CA PRO A 20 10.53 -8.21 -8.11
C PRO A 20 10.41 -8.37 -6.59
N GLY A 21 9.58 -9.33 -6.17
CA GLY A 21 9.42 -9.69 -4.75
C GLY A 21 8.60 -8.70 -3.93
N ARG A 22 7.91 -7.76 -4.57
CA ARG A 22 7.02 -6.77 -3.95
C ARG A 22 5.58 -7.02 -4.36
N ASP A 23 4.66 -6.45 -3.59
CA ASP A 23 3.25 -6.33 -4.01
C ASP A 23 3.21 -5.53 -5.32
N VAL A 24 2.57 -6.11 -6.35
CA VAL A 24 2.56 -5.53 -7.70
C VAL A 24 1.88 -4.17 -7.75
N TYR A 25 1.04 -3.86 -6.75
CA TYR A 25 0.30 -2.60 -6.65
C TYR A 25 1.06 -1.48 -5.95
N TYR A 26 2.23 -1.77 -5.35
CA TYR A 26 3.03 -0.74 -4.72
C TYR A 26 3.50 0.29 -5.74
N ALA A 27 3.05 1.53 -5.55
CA ALA A 27 3.51 2.65 -6.33
C ALA A 27 4.91 3.05 -5.83
N HIS A 28 5.87 3.06 -6.73
CA HIS A 28 7.21 3.59 -6.49
C HIS A 28 7.47 4.79 -7.40
N LEU A 29 8.30 5.72 -6.94
CA LEU A 29 8.75 6.85 -7.76
C LEU A 29 9.96 6.45 -8.60
N TYR A 30 9.92 6.84 -9.86
CA TYR A 30 11.01 6.70 -10.80
C TYR A 30 11.39 8.05 -11.41
N ALA A 31 12.61 8.13 -11.93
CA ALA A 31 13.06 9.16 -12.85
C ALA A 31 13.57 8.55 -14.15
N VAL A 32 13.31 9.21 -15.27
CA VAL A 32 13.79 8.80 -16.61
C VAL A 32 14.19 10.03 -17.43
N GLY A 33 15.13 9.86 -18.35
CA GLY A 33 15.45 10.87 -19.35
C GLY A 33 14.31 11.10 -20.34
N PHE A 34 14.24 12.28 -20.98
CA PHE A 34 13.24 12.58 -22.01
C PHE A 34 13.30 11.65 -23.23
N ASP A 35 14.46 11.04 -23.46
CA ASP A 35 14.70 10.03 -24.50
C ASP A 35 14.35 8.60 -24.04
N GLY A 36 13.87 8.42 -22.81
CA GLY A 36 13.55 7.12 -22.22
C GLY A 36 14.74 6.41 -21.57
N SER A 37 15.94 7.01 -21.59
CA SER A 37 17.14 6.41 -21.00
C SER A 37 17.23 6.62 -19.47
N ASP A 38 18.17 5.92 -18.82
CA ASP A 38 18.53 6.13 -17.41
C ASP A 38 17.34 6.05 -16.43
N LEU A 39 16.47 5.07 -16.62
CA LEU A 39 15.32 4.83 -15.73
C LEU A 39 15.79 4.35 -14.34
N ARG A 40 15.58 5.17 -13.31
CA ARG A 40 16.02 4.94 -11.92
C ARG A 40 14.85 4.82 -10.95
N LEU A 41 14.92 3.86 -10.03
CA LEU A 41 14.05 3.76 -8.86
C LEU A 41 14.53 4.75 -7.78
N LEU A 42 13.65 5.63 -7.30
CA LEU A 42 13.99 6.66 -6.32
C LEU A 42 13.48 6.37 -4.91
N THR A 43 12.55 5.42 -4.78
CA THR A 43 11.93 4.99 -3.52
C THR A 43 12.05 3.47 -3.39
N PRO A 44 13.22 2.96 -2.96
CA PRO A 44 13.54 1.54 -3.01
C PRO A 44 12.92 0.71 -1.89
N GLU A 45 12.28 1.33 -0.89
CA GLU A 45 11.64 0.60 0.20
C GLU A 45 10.51 -0.30 -0.34
N ASP A 46 10.39 -1.49 0.24
CA ASP A 46 9.30 -2.42 -0.09
C ASP A 46 8.01 -1.99 0.62
N ALA A 47 7.37 -0.96 0.05
CA ALA A 47 6.16 -0.34 0.56
C ALA A 47 5.41 0.38 -0.56
N ASN A 48 4.17 0.76 -0.31
CA ASN A 48 3.46 1.69 -1.19
C ASN A 48 3.85 3.14 -0.85
N HIS A 49 4.19 3.94 -1.86
CA HIS A 49 4.65 5.33 -1.68
C HIS A 49 3.64 6.37 -2.15
N THR A 50 3.44 7.41 -1.35
CA THR A 50 2.71 8.63 -1.72
C THR A 50 3.69 9.78 -1.84
N ILE A 51 3.75 10.39 -3.03
CA ILE A 51 4.78 11.38 -3.37
C ILE A 51 4.18 12.77 -3.53
N SER A 52 4.78 13.75 -2.86
CA SER A 52 4.53 15.17 -3.07
C SER A 52 5.83 15.86 -3.47
N PHE A 53 5.95 16.23 -4.75
CA PHE A 53 7.15 16.89 -5.27
C PHE A 53 7.13 18.39 -4.94
N ALA A 54 8.27 18.96 -4.58
CA ALA A 54 8.35 20.41 -4.42
C ALA A 54 8.04 21.10 -5.77
N PRO A 55 7.24 22.18 -5.81
CA PRO A 55 6.89 22.86 -7.06
C PRO A 55 8.12 23.32 -7.87
N ALA A 56 9.18 23.75 -7.18
CA ALA A 56 10.44 24.16 -7.79
C ALA A 56 11.38 23.00 -8.15
N GLY A 57 10.98 21.75 -7.90
CA GLY A 57 11.82 20.57 -8.10
C GLY A 57 12.90 20.40 -7.02
N GLY A 58 13.88 19.55 -7.31
CA GLY A 58 15.06 19.30 -6.45
C GLY A 58 14.82 18.43 -5.21
N TYR A 59 13.60 18.41 -4.68
CA TYR A 59 13.23 17.62 -3.50
C TYR A 59 11.79 17.11 -3.59
N PHE A 60 11.49 16.07 -2.82
CA PHE A 60 10.13 15.58 -2.65
C PHE A 60 9.91 14.99 -1.26
N ILE A 61 8.66 15.05 -0.81
CA ILE A 61 8.17 14.33 0.37
C ILE A 61 7.68 12.96 -0.10
N ASP A 62 8.11 11.93 0.61
CA ASP A 62 7.72 10.54 0.43
C ASP A 62 7.13 10.02 1.74
N THR A 63 5.85 9.67 1.71
CA THR A 63 5.19 8.93 2.80
C THR A 63 4.95 7.51 2.33
N TYR A 64 5.59 6.55 2.98
CA TYR A 64 5.50 5.14 2.61
C TYR A 64 5.03 4.27 3.77
N SER A 65 4.22 3.25 3.44
CA SER A 65 3.72 2.27 4.40
C SER A 65 3.33 0.98 3.70
N ARG A 66 3.14 -0.07 4.50
CA ARG A 66 2.43 -1.29 4.11
C ARG A 66 1.23 -1.44 5.02
N VAL A 67 0.29 -2.32 4.69
CA VAL A 67 -0.85 -2.63 5.58
C VAL A 67 -0.44 -3.00 7.00
N ASN A 68 0.73 -3.61 7.15
CA ASN A 68 1.31 -4.08 8.40
C ASN A 68 2.57 -3.28 8.81
N GLN A 69 2.82 -2.12 8.20
CA GLN A 69 3.94 -1.25 8.56
C GLN A 69 3.44 0.19 8.67
N PRO A 70 3.48 0.82 9.87
CA PRO A 70 3.07 2.21 10.06
C PRO A 70 3.79 3.16 9.10
N PRO A 71 3.14 4.28 8.72
CA PRO A 71 3.72 5.19 7.76
C PRO A 71 4.93 5.93 8.32
N VAL A 72 5.93 6.07 7.45
CA VAL A 72 7.11 6.91 7.66
C VAL A 72 7.10 7.98 6.59
N THR A 73 7.29 9.23 7.00
CA THR A 73 7.39 10.38 6.09
C THR A 73 8.81 10.92 6.09
N VAL A 74 9.41 11.02 4.90
CA VAL A 74 10.78 11.50 4.71
C VAL A 74 10.83 12.61 3.66
N LEU A 75 11.79 13.51 3.83
CA LEU A 75 12.24 14.42 2.79
C LEU A 75 13.37 13.76 2.01
N ARG A 76 13.25 13.72 0.69
CA ARG A 76 14.28 13.21 -0.23
C ARG A 76 14.76 14.28 -1.18
N ALA A 77 16.02 14.17 -1.59
CA ALA A 77 16.51 14.84 -2.79
C ALA A 77 15.90 14.20 -4.04
N ALA A 78 15.87 14.92 -5.16
CA ALA A 78 15.34 14.43 -6.44
C ALA A 78 16.09 13.19 -6.99
N ASP A 79 17.27 12.87 -6.46
CA ASP A 79 18.00 11.63 -6.78
C ASP A 79 17.59 10.42 -5.92
N GLY A 80 16.62 10.59 -5.01
CA GLY A 80 16.07 9.54 -4.15
C GLY A 80 16.73 9.43 -2.77
N ARG A 81 17.86 10.12 -2.53
CA ARG A 81 18.52 10.09 -1.22
C ARG A 81 17.64 10.71 -0.14
N ILE A 82 17.48 10.00 0.98
CA ILE A 82 16.82 10.53 2.17
C ILE A 82 17.70 11.62 2.78
N LEU A 83 17.15 12.82 2.90
CA LEU A 83 17.81 13.95 3.54
C LEU A 83 17.43 14.04 5.02
N ARG A 84 16.16 13.74 5.33
CA ARG A 84 15.63 13.85 6.69
C ARG A 84 14.37 13.01 6.88
N ARG A 85 14.24 12.34 8.02
CA ARG A 85 12.96 11.82 8.50
C ARG A 85 12.14 12.95 9.09
N LEU A 86 10.92 13.14 8.59
CA LEU A 86 10.00 14.18 9.03
C LEU A 86 9.08 13.66 10.13
N GLU A 87 8.53 12.46 9.94
CA GLU A 87 7.56 11.86 10.85
C GLU A 87 7.59 10.34 10.77
N GLU A 88 7.21 9.68 11.86
CA GLU A 88 6.93 8.26 11.94
C GLU A 88 5.69 8.08 12.81
N ALA A 89 4.70 7.34 12.32
CA ALA A 89 3.45 7.19 13.04
C ALA A 89 3.62 6.40 14.35
N ASP A 90 3.15 6.98 15.45
CA ASP A 90 3.06 6.27 16.72
C ASP A 90 1.80 5.39 16.76
N ILE A 91 2.02 4.09 16.94
CA ILE A 91 0.96 3.08 17.06
C ILE A 91 0.86 2.50 18.48
N SER A 92 1.46 3.16 19.48
CA SER A 92 1.43 2.76 20.89
C SER A 92 0.02 2.41 21.38
N ARG A 93 -0.96 3.29 21.13
CA ARG A 93 -2.36 3.09 21.53
C ARG A 93 -3.04 1.89 20.88
N LEU A 94 -2.65 1.53 19.65
CA LEU A 94 -3.15 0.32 18.99
C LEU A 94 -2.58 -0.93 19.67
N ARG A 95 -1.30 -0.89 20.04
CA ARG A 95 -0.64 -1.98 20.77
C ARG A 95 -1.24 -2.18 22.17
N GLU A 96 -1.61 -1.10 22.86
CA GLU A 96 -2.26 -1.14 24.18
C GLU A 96 -3.58 -1.92 24.15
N ILE A 97 -4.36 -1.80 23.09
CA ILE A 97 -5.60 -2.56 22.90
C ILE A 97 -5.37 -3.93 22.26
N ARG A 98 -4.11 -4.35 22.10
CA ARG A 98 -3.68 -5.61 21.46
C ARG A 98 -4.12 -5.75 20.00
N TRP A 99 -4.40 -4.63 19.33
CA TRP A 99 -4.78 -4.65 17.91
C TRP A 99 -3.74 -5.42 17.09
N ARG A 100 -4.23 -6.31 16.22
CA ARG A 100 -3.40 -7.10 15.33
C ARG A 100 -3.43 -6.51 13.93
N GLN A 101 -2.25 -6.44 13.32
CA GLN A 101 -2.15 -6.01 11.94
C GLN A 101 -2.84 -7.01 10.99
N PRO A 102 -3.42 -6.53 9.89
CA PRO A 102 -3.93 -7.40 8.84
C PRO A 102 -2.81 -8.24 8.23
N GLU A 103 -3.14 -9.46 7.82
CA GLU A 103 -2.21 -10.42 7.25
C GLU A 103 -2.37 -10.44 5.73
N PRO A 104 -1.37 -9.95 4.96
CA PRO A 104 -1.38 -10.10 3.51
C PRO A 104 -1.17 -11.56 3.14
N PHE A 105 -1.86 -12.02 2.10
CA PHE A 105 -1.70 -13.36 1.54
C PHE A 105 -1.83 -13.34 0.02
N ARG A 106 -1.36 -14.41 -0.62
CA ARG A 106 -1.55 -14.65 -2.05
C ARG A 106 -2.18 -16.02 -2.29
N VAL A 107 -3.10 -16.08 -3.25
CA VAL A 107 -3.75 -17.32 -3.69
C VAL A 107 -3.77 -17.38 -5.21
N LYS A 108 -3.95 -18.59 -5.76
CA LYS A 108 -4.19 -18.75 -7.20
C LYS A 108 -5.66 -18.48 -7.52
N ALA A 109 -5.91 -17.76 -8.61
CA ALA A 109 -7.22 -17.63 -9.19
C ALA A 109 -7.74 -18.99 -9.71
N ARG A 110 -8.99 -19.03 -10.16
CA ARG A 110 -9.64 -20.25 -10.69
C ARG A 110 -8.93 -20.87 -11.91
N ASP A 111 -8.06 -20.12 -12.57
CA ASP A 111 -7.25 -20.60 -13.70
C ASP A 111 -5.98 -21.36 -13.25
N GLY A 112 -5.68 -21.38 -11.95
CA GLY A 112 -4.49 -22.01 -11.37
C GLY A 112 -3.17 -21.28 -11.64
N ILE A 113 -3.19 -20.18 -12.39
CA ILE A 113 -2.00 -19.48 -12.89
C ILE A 113 -1.88 -18.10 -12.24
N THR A 114 -2.94 -17.30 -12.34
CA THR A 114 -2.94 -15.90 -11.92
C THR A 114 -2.87 -15.80 -10.40
N GLU A 115 -1.95 -14.99 -9.89
CA GLU A 115 -1.87 -14.68 -8.46
C GLU A 115 -2.82 -13.56 -8.11
N LEU A 116 -3.60 -13.75 -7.04
CA LEU A 116 -4.46 -12.74 -6.46
C LEU A 116 -3.91 -12.35 -5.10
N ASP A 117 -3.75 -11.06 -4.88
CA ASP A 117 -3.41 -10.51 -3.58
C ASP A 117 -4.66 -10.42 -2.71
N GLY A 118 -4.49 -10.72 -1.42
CA GLY A 118 -5.55 -10.64 -0.45
C GLY A 118 -5.07 -10.15 0.91
N MET A 119 -6.03 -9.78 1.74
CA MET A 119 -5.84 -9.31 3.10
C MET A 119 -6.76 -10.07 4.05
N MET A 120 -6.21 -10.56 5.16
CA MET A 120 -6.97 -11.25 6.20
C MET A 120 -6.96 -10.44 7.49
N TYR A 121 -8.14 -10.25 8.04
CA TYR A 121 -8.36 -9.59 9.33
C TYR A 121 -8.85 -10.64 10.32
N LYS A 122 -8.20 -10.66 11.49
CA LYS A 122 -8.50 -11.59 12.57
C LYS A 122 -8.96 -10.82 13.81
N PRO A 123 -9.82 -11.43 14.65
CA PRO A 123 -10.12 -10.89 15.97
C PRO A 123 -8.84 -10.67 16.77
N THR A 124 -8.81 -9.66 17.63
CA THR A 124 -7.66 -9.39 18.49
C THR A 124 -7.33 -10.60 19.40
N ASP A 125 -8.36 -11.36 19.80
CA ASP A 125 -8.27 -12.58 20.62
C ASP A 125 -8.24 -13.89 19.80
N PHE A 126 -7.85 -13.84 18.52
CA PHE A 126 -7.79 -15.01 17.64
C PHE A 126 -7.07 -16.22 18.26
N ASP A 127 -7.73 -17.38 18.15
CA ASP A 127 -7.27 -18.69 18.60
C ASP A 127 -7.30 -19.66 17.42
N SER A 128 -6.12 -20.12 16.99
CA SER A 128 -5.98 -21.01 15.84
C SER A 128 -6.62 -22.40 16.00
N THR A 129 -7.06 -22.76 17.21
CA THR A 129 -7.73 -24.05 17.48
C THR A 129 -9.24 -23.98 17.31
N ARG A 130 -9.81 -22.78 17.15
CA ARG A 130 -11.23 -22.53 16.99
C ARG A 130 -11.63 -22.36 15.53
N LYS A 131 -12.94 -22.54 15.27
CA LYS A 131 -13.55 -22.23 13.96
C LYS A 131 -14.24 -20.88 14.05
N TYR A 132 -14.09 -20.10 12.97
CA TYR A 132 -14.68 -18.78 12.82
C TYR A 132 -15.48 -18.73 11.52
N PRO A 133 -16.65 -18.08 11.50
CA PRO A 133 -17.32 -17.73 10.25
C PRO A 133 -16.46 -16.75 9.44
N ILE A 134 -16.46 -16.90 8.11
CA ILE A 134 -15.71 -16.05 7.19
C ILE A 134 -16.65 -15.08 6.48
N ILE A 135 -16.26 -13.80 6.44
CA ILE A 135 -16.89 -12.78 5.60
C ILE A 135 -15.92 -12.46 4.47
N ASP A 136 -16.37 -12.65 3.23
CA ASP A 136 -15.69 -12.16 2.04
C ASP A 136 -16.13 -10.71 1.78
N HIS A 137 -15.23 -9.76 2.04
CA HIS A 137 -15.45 -8.35 1.81
C HIS A 137 -15.03 -8.02 0.37
N ILE A 138 -16.03 -7.85 -0.49
CA ILE A 138 -15.88 -7.87 -1.94
C ILE A 138 -16.29 -6.54 -2.58
N TYR A 139 -15.45 -6.06 -3.49
CA TYR A 139 -15.81 -5.08 -4.50
C TYR A 139 -15.13 -5.45 -5.84
N PRO A 140 -15.87 -6.01 -6.82
CA PRO A 140 -15.29 -6.50 -8.06
C PRO A 140 -15.39 -5.48 -9.20
N GLY A 141 -15.55 -4.19 -8.88
CA GLY A 141 -15.73 -3.14 -9.88
C GLY A 141 -14.48 -2.98 -10.75
N PRO A 142 -14.62 -2.86 -12.09
CA PRO A 142 -13.48 -2.53 -12.92
C PRO A 142 -12.91 -1.17 -12.51
N GLN A 143 -11.59 -0.97 -12.69
CA GLN A 143 -10.85 0.28 -12.39
C GLN A 143 -10.51 0.54 -10.91
N ILE A 144 -10.93 -0.31 -9.96
CA ILE A 144 -10.59 -0.15 -8.54
C ILE A 144 -10.06 -1.47 -7.98
N THR A 145 -8.88 -1.44 -7.38
CA THR A 145 -8.42 -2.47 -6.43
C THR A 145 -8.83 -2.05 -5.03
N THR A 146 -9.39 -2.97 -4.25
CA THR A 146 -9.92 -2.62 -2.93
C THR A 146 -9.09 -3.21 -1.79
N VAL A 147 -8.22 -4.19 -2.06
CA VAL A 147 -7.26 -4.63 -1.06
C VAL A 147 -6.34 -3.45 -0.70
N PRO A 148 -6.26 -3.09 0.58
CA PRO A 148 -5.43 -1.98 1.02
C PRO A 148 -3.95 -2.24 0.77
N LYS A 149 -3.21 -1.22 0.36
CA LYS A 149 -1.75 -1.30 0.13
C LYS A 149 -0.94 -0.51 1.17
N SER A 150 -1.61 0.32 1.96
CA SER A 150 -1.02 1.22 2.95
C SER A 150 -1.67 1.04 4.33
N PHE A 151 -1.00 1.54 5.36
CA PHE A 151 -1.41 1.36 6.74
C PHE A 151 -2.65 2.19 7.08
N PHE A 152 -3.76 1.51 7.41
CA PHE A 152 -4.99 2.13 7.90
C PHE A 152 -5.61 1.24 8.99
N PRO A 153 -5.37 1.55 10.27
CA PRO A 153 -5.70 0.62 11.36
C PRO A 153 -7.19 0.61 11.72
N THR A 154 -7.88 1.75 11.56
CA THR A 154 -9.27 1.91 12.04
C THR A 154 -10.15 2.76 11.15
N ASN A 155 -9.60 3.64 10.31
CA ASN A 155 -10.35 4.53 9.42
C ASN A 155 -9.57 4.74 8.11
N ALA A 156 -10.24 4.57 6.98
CA ALA A 156 -9.75 5.03 5.69
C ALA A 156 -10.62 6.21 5.21
N PRO A 157 -10.07 7.28 4.60
CA PRO A 157 -10.88 8.39 4.11
C PRO A 157 -11.66 8.02 2.84
N GLY A 158 -12.83 8.65 2.66
CA GLY A 158 -13.63 8.57 1.42
C GLY A 158 -14.31 7.21 1.20
N LEU A 159 -14.45 6.81 -0.07
CA LEU A 159 -15.08 5.53 -0.47
C LEU A 159 -14.39 4.29 0.15
N LEU A 160 -13.16 4.43 0.64
CA LEU A 160 -12.42 3.38 1.35
C LEU A 160 -12.85 3.22 2.82
N TYR A 161 -13.54 4.20 3.42
CA TYR A 161 -14.07 4.11 4.79
C TYR A 161 -14.95 2.88 4.99
N ALA A 162 -15.79 2.58 3.99
CA ALA A 162 -16.66 1.40 3.97
C ALA A 162 -15.89 0.07 3.83
N THR A 163 -14.60 0.11 3.50
CA THR A 163 -13.79 -1.09 3.20
C THR A 163 -12.84 -1.50 4.31
N MET A 164 -12.49 -0.61 5.25
CA MET A 164 -11.40 -0.89 6.21
C MET A 164 -11.78 -0.74 7.69
N GLY A 165 -12.52 0.31 8.07
CA GLY A 165 -12.97 0.44 9.47
C GLY A 165 -13.99 -0.63 9.85
N GLN A 166 -14.83 -1.03 8.89
CA GLN A 166 -15.83 -2.08 9.06
C GLN A 166 -15.21 -3.47 9.16
N VAL A 167 -14.14 -3.77 8.42
CA VAL A 167 -13.57 -5.14 8.41
C VAL A 167 -12.89 -5.49 9.73
N GLN A 168 -12.20 -4.54 10.37
CA GLN A 168 -11.67 -4.78 11.72
C GLN A 168 -12.81 -4.92 12.74
N ALA A 169 -13.84 -4.07 12.67
CA ALA A 169 -14.99 -4.16 13.58
C ALA A 169 -15.74 -5.49 13.44
N LEU A 170 -15.93 -5.99 12.21
CA LEU A 170 -16.49 -7.31 11.94
C LEU A 170 -15.58 -8.42 12.49
N ALA A 171 -14.26 -8.27 12.37
CA ALA A 171 -13.33 -9.24 12.95
C ALA A 171 -13.47 -9.31 14.48
N GLU A 172 -13.57 -8.17 15.17
CA GLU A 172 -13.79 -8.13 16.63
C GLU A 172 -15.14 -8.70 17.08
N LEU A 173 -16.12 -8.84 16.17
CA LEU A 173 -17.38 -9.56 16.45
C LEU A 173 -17.25 -11.08 16.33
N GLY A 174 -16.05 -11.60 16.06
CA GLY A 174 -15.76 -13.03 15.98
C GLY A 174 -15.82 -13.61 14.57
N PHE A 175 -15.69 -12.78 13.54
CA PHE A 175 -15.52 -13.23 12.15
C PHE A 175 -14.05 -13.23 11.75
N ILE A 176 -13.70 -14.04 10.75
CA ILE A 176 -12.51 -13.78 9.94
C ILE A 176 -13.00 -13.01 8.72
N VAL A 177 -12.38 -11.87 8.43
CA VAL A 177 -12.72 -11.08 7.24
C VAL A 177 -11.60 -11.21 6.23
N VAL A 178 -11.93 -11.58 5.00
CA VAL A 178 -10.98 -11.63 3.89
C VAL A 178 -11.36 -10.60 2.84
N HIS A 179 -10.35 -10.04 2.19
CA HIS A 179 -10.49 -9.11 1.08
C HIS A 179 -9.56 -9.58 -0.03
N ILE A 180 -10.05 -9.80 -1.24
CA ILE A 180 -9.25 -10.35 -2.33
C ILE A 180 -9.42 -9.47 -3.57
N ASP A 181 -8.32 -9.07 -4.21
CA ASP A 181 -8.39 -8.41 -5.50
C ASP A 181 -8.75 -9.46 -6.57
N HIS A 182 -9.93 -9.33 -7.18
CA HIS A 182 -10.44 -10.31 -8.14
C HIS A 182 -9.94 -10.05 -9.58
N LEU A 183 -10.02 -11.09 -10.42
CA LEU A 183 -9.79 -10.94 -11.87
C LEU A 183 -10.69 -9.84 -12.47
N GLY A 184 -10.10 -8.98 -13.28
CA GLY A 184 -10.78 -7.85 -13.92
C GLY A 184 -10.52 -6.49 -13.25
N GLY A 185 -9.89 -6.48 -12.06
CA GLY A 185 -9.33 -5.26 -11.47
C GLY A 185 -8.16 -4.67 -12.28
N PRO A 186 -7.86 -3.37 -12.14
CA PRO A 186 -6.71 -2.74 -12.80
C PRO A 186 -5.38 -3.22 -12.18
N TYR A 187 -4.28 -3.01 -12.90
CA TYR A 187 -2.89 -3.12 -12.42
C TYR A 187 -2.29 -1.73 -12.16
#